data_AF-A0A1G8BPY9-F1
#
_entry.id   AF-A0A1G8BPY9-F1
#
_cell.length_a   1.000
_cell.length_b   1.000
_cell.length_c   1.000
_cell.angle_alpha   90.00
_cell.angle_beta   90.00
_cell.angle_gamma   90.00
#
_symmetry.space_group_name_H-M   'P 1'
#
loop_
_entity.id
_entity.type
_entity.pdbx_description
1 polymer ?
#
loop_
_entity_poly.entity_id
_entity_poly.type
_entity_poly.pdbx_seq_one_letter_code
_entity_poly.pdbx_strand_id
1 'polypeptide(L)'
;MNSLPEWHQKPLTLTKEEIATPMNVINDFLYSYPLPEFREHIKTLLLMACNDNDCNSAFNIIFCEDLTRLVESCYMLKNENHGNSSITRN
;
A
#
# COMPACT_ATOMS: atom_id res chain seq x y z
N MET A 1 21.36 -8.99 17.16
CA MET A 1 20.31 -8.65 16.19
C MET A 1 20.92 -7.65 15.24
N ASN A 2 21.07 -7.99 13.96
CA ASN A 2 21.60 -7.06 12.97
C ASN A 2 20.59 -5.91 12.81
N SER A 3 21.03 -4.67 13.05
CA SER A 3 20.24 -3.49 12.74
C SER A 3 20.02 -3.46 11.23
N LEU A 4 18.76 -3.51 10.80
CA LEU A 4 18.43 -3.37 9.39
C LEU A 4 18.90 -2.01 8.87
N PRO A 5 19.34 -1.90 7.62
CA PRO A 5 19.70 -0.61 7.02
C PRO A 5 18.53 0.38 7.02
N GLU A 6 18.81 1.68 7.10
CA GLU A 6 17.78 2.73 7.10
C GLU A 6 16.85 2.70 5.87
N TRP A 7 17.36 2.25 4.73
CA TRP A 7 16.55 2.14 3.51
C TRP A 7 15.44 1.09 3.62
N HIS A 8 15.54 0.15 4.56
CA HIS A 8 14.54 -0.91 4.75
C HIS A 8 13.19 -0.36 5.27
N GLN A 9 13.17 0.85 5.82
CA GLN A 9 11.95 1.52 6.28
C GLN A 9 11.43 2.57 5.29
N LYS A 10 12.06 2.71 4.12
CA LYS A 10 11.63 3.67 3.09
C LYS A 10 10.66 3.00 2.12
N PRO A 11 9.70 3.77 1.56
CA PRO A 11 8.86 3.26 0.48
C PRO A 11 9.72 2.87 -0.73
N LEU A 12 9.41 1.71 -1.32
CA LEU A 12 10.09 1.15 -2.47
C LEU A 12 9.24 1.27 -3.75
N THR A 13 7.91 1.31 -3.59
CA THR A 13 6.96 1.34 -4.70
C THR A 13 6.43 2.73 -5.03
N LEU A 14 6.41 3.64 -4.05
CA LEU A 14 5.97 5.02 -4.28
C LEU A 14 7.00 5.83 -5.09
N THR A 15 6.49 6.60 -6.04
CA THR A 15 7.23 7.67 -6.72
C THR A 15 7.47 8.87 -5.80
N LYS A 16 8.34 9.80 -6.21
CA LYS A 16 8.63 11.00 -5.40
C LYS A 16 7.40 11.88 -5.23
N GLU A 17 6.58 11.96 -6.27
CA GLU A 17 5.33 12.71 -6.33
C GLU A 17 4.28 12.11 -5.39
N GLU A 18 4.19 10.77 -5.36
CA GLU A 18 3.30 10.05 -4.45
C GLU A 18 3.76 10.12 -2.99
N ILE A 19 5.07 10.12 -2.73
CA ILE A 19 5.63 10.37 -1.39
C ILE A 19 5.26 11.77 -0.90
N ALA A 20 5.23 12.78 -1.79
CA ALA A 20 4.85 14.13 -1.44
C ALA A 20 3.33 14.29 -1.20
N THR A 21 2.51 13.39 -1.76
CA THR A 21 1.04 13.44 -1.67
C THR A 21 0.41 12.06 -1.45
N PRO A 22 0.76 11.34 -0.37
CA PRO A 22 0.35 9.94 -0.18
C PRO A 22 -1.17 9.76 -0.04
N MET A 23 -1.89 10.79 0.36
CA MET A 23 -3.35 10.77 0.43
C MET A 23 -4.01 10.60 -0.96
N ASN A 24 -3.38 11.09 -2.02
CA ASN A 24 -3.91 10.93 -3.38
C ASN A 24 -3.91 9.45 -3.79
N VAL A 25 -2.82 8.73 -3.51
CA VAL A 25 -2.72 7.29 -3.76
C VAL A 25 -3.81 6.52 -3.01
N ILE A 26 -4.07 6.88 -1.75
CA ILE A 26 -5.13 6.24 -0.95
C ILE A 26 -6.50 6.47 -1.58
N ASN A 27 -6.78 7.71 -2.00
CA ASN A 27 -8.05 8.06 -2.64
C ASN A 27 -8.22 7.35 -3.98
N ASP A 28 -7.19 7.32 -4.82
CA ASP A 28 -7.21 6.66 -6.11
C ASP A 28 -7.40 5.14 -5.97
N PHE A 29 -6.77 4.54 -4.96
CA PHE A 29 -6.97 3.13 -4.64
C PHE A 29 -8.43 2.85 -4.21
N LEU A 30 -8.98 3.63 -3.27
CA LEU A 30 -10.33 3.43 -2.77
C LEU A 30 -11.41 3.76 -3.81
N TYR A 31 -11.09 4.62 -4.78
CA TYR A 31 -11.93 4.86 -5.95
C TYR A 31 -11.92 3.67 -6.91
N SER A 32 -10.73 3.13 -7.20
CA SER A 32 -10.54 2.01 -8.13
C SER A 32 -11.03 0.68 -7.57
N TYR A 33 -10.98 0.51 -6.25
CA TYR A 33 -11.39 -0.71 -5.56
C TYR A 33 -12.41 -0.39 -4.44
N PRO A 34 -13.70 -0.21 -4.78
CA PRO A 34 -14.75 -0.07 -3.79
C PRO A 34 -14.75 -1.22 -2.77
N LEU A 35 -15.08 -0.93 -1.52
CA LEU A 35 -14.97 -1.90 -0.41
C LEU A 35 -15.60 -3.29 -0.68
N PRO A 36 -16.79 -3.41 -1.28
CA PRO A 36 -17.36 -4.73 -1.59
C PRO A 36 -16.52 -5.50 -2.62
N GLU A 37 -16.07 -4.81 -3.67
CA GLU A 37 -15.28 -5.39 -4.76
C GLU A 37 -13.89 -5.78 -4.28
N PHE A 38 -13.27 -4.96 -3.42
CA PHE A 38 -11.99 -5.28 -2.79
C PHE A 38 -12.06 -6.58 -1.99
N ARG A 39 -13.13 -6.78 -1.19
CA ARG A 39 -13.32 -8.01 -0.40
C ARG A 39 -13.45 -9.25 -1.27
N GLU A 40 -14.24 -9.16 -2.33
CA GLU A 40 -14.40 -10.26 -3.28
C GLU A 40 -13.11 -10.55 -4.05
N HIS A 41 -12.35 -9.52 -4.45
CA HIS A 41 -11.05 -9.69 -5.10
C HIS A 41 -10.04 -10.40 -4.20
N ILE A 42 -9.92 -10.00 -2.93
CA ILE A 42 -9.03 -10.68 -1.97
C ILE A 42 -9.42 -12.14 -1.80
N LYS A 43 -10.72 -12.42 -1.64
CA LYS A 43 -11.21 -13.80 -1.48
C LYS A 43 -10.93 -14.64 -2.72
N THR A 44 -11.15 -14.06 -3.91
CA THR A 44 -10.92 -14.75 -5.18
C THR A 44 -9.42 -15.01 -5.38
N LEU A 45 -8.57 -14.02 -5.11
CA LEU A 45 -7.10 -14.17 -5.16
C LEU A 45 -6.63 -15.32 -4.27
N LEU A 46 -7.12 -15.40 -3.02
CA LEU A 46 -6.78 -16.48 -2.10
C LEU A 46 -7.27 -17.84 -2.58
N LEU A 47 -8.50 -17.92 -3.10
CA LEU A 47 -9.03 -19.16 -3.67
C LEU A 47 -8.23 -19.60 -4.89
N MET A 48 -7.80 -18.68 -5.75
CA MET A 48 -6.91 -18.99 -6.87
C MET A 48 -5.52 -19.43 -6.39
N ALA A 49 -4.99 -18.87 -5.30
CA ALA A 49 -3.70 -19.30 -4.77
C ALA A 49 -3.75 -20.71 -4.16
N CYS A 50 -4.91 -21.14 -3.67
CA CYS A 50 -5.10 -22.46 -3.07
C CYS A 50 -5.52 -23.57 -4.07
N ASN A 51 -5.92 -23.20 -5.28
CA ASN A 51 -6.35 -24.14 -6.31
C ASN A 51 -5.43 -23.98 -7.53
N ASP A 52 -5.08 -25.05 -8.24
CA ASP A 52 -4.31 -24.96 -9.50
C ASP A 52 -5.15 -24.42 -10.68
N ASN A 53 -6.08 -23.50 -10.41
CA ASN A 53 -6.93 -22.87 -11.41
C ASN A 53 -6.16 -21.78 -12.17
N ASP A 54 -6.55 -21.54 -13.42
CA ASP A 54 -6.04 -20.43 -14.21
C ASP A 54 -6.28 -19.10 -13.47
N CYS A 55 -5.18 -18.51 -13.03
CA CYS A 55 -5.13 -17.25 -12.33
C CYS A 55 -5.00 -16.14 -13.37
N ASN A 56 -5.76 -15.05 -13.22
CA ASN A 56 -5.51 -13.82 -13.97
C ASN A 56 -4.24 -13.15 -13.41
N SER A 57 -3.08 -13.73 -13.71
CA SER A 57 -1.80 -13.37 -13.09
C SER A 57 -1.45 -11.91 -13.29
N ALA A 58 -1.75 -11.35 -14.46
CA ALA A 58 -1.49 -9.94 -14.75
C ALA A 58 -2.29 -9.02 -13.81
N PHE A 59 -3.60 -9.26 -13.67
CA PHE A 59 -4.43 -8.49 -12.75
C PHE A 59 -3.97 -8.67 -11.30
N ASN A 60 -3.67 -9.90 -10.88
CA ASN A 60 -3.24 -10.19 -9.51
C ASN A 60 -1.92 -9.51 -9.15
N ILE A 61 -0.98 -9.43 -10.09
CA ILE A 61 0.29 -8.70 -9.90
C ILE A 61 0.01 -7.21 -9.70
N ILE A 62 -0.76 -6.58 -10.60
CA ILE A 62 -1.11 -5.15 -10.51
C ILE A 62 -1.83 -4.86 -9.20
N PHE A 63 -2.78 -5.70 -8.82
CA PHE A 63 -3.51 -5.58 -7.55
C PHE A 63 -2.57 -5.64 -6.34
N CYS A 64 -1.59 -6.55 -6.34
CA CYS A 64 -0.60 -6.63 -5.26
C CYS A 64 0.34 -5.42 -5.22
N GLU A 65 0.72 -4.87 -6.38
CA GLU A 65 1.51 -3.65 -6.47
C GLU A 65 0.72 -2.45 -5.92
N ASP A 66 -0.54 -2.29 -6.32
CA ASP A 66 -1.44 -1.25 -5.83
C ASP A 66 -1.66 -1.35 -4.31
N LEU A 67 -1.82 -2.57 -3.79
CA LEU A 67 -1.95 -2.82 -2.35
C LEU A 67 -0.67 -2.47 -1.59
N THR A 68 0.50 -2.78 -2.15
CA THR A 68 1.79 -2.40 -1.56
C THR A 68 1.93 -0.88 -1.53
N ARG A 69 1.57 -0.21 -2.63
CA ARG A 69 1.56 1.24 -2.76
C ARG A 69 0.65 1.90 -1.71
N LEU A 70 -0.55 1.35 -1.51
CA LEU A 70 -1.48 1.78 -0.45
C LEU A 70 -0.87 1.68 0.95
N VAL A 71 -0.24 0.54 1.27
CA VAL A 71 0.38 0.32 2.59
C VAL A 71 1.54 1.30 2.82
N GLU A 72 2.38 1.52 1.81
CA GLU A 72 3.46 2.51 1.87
C GLU A 72 2.94 3.93 2.07
N SER A 73 1.87 4.33 1.38
CA SER A 73 1.24 5.64 1.57
C SER A 73 0.68 5.82 2.98
N CYS A 74 0.06 4.78 3.54
CA CYS A 74 -0.43 4.80 4.93
C CYS A 74 0.73 4.93 5.94
N TYR A 75 1.85 4.25 5.67
CA TYR A 75 3.06 4.35 6.47
C TYR A 75 3.65 5.76 6.44
N MET A 76 3.71 6.40 5.26
CA MET A 76 4.17 7.77 5.11
C MET A 76 3.34 8.76 5.95
N LEU A 77 2.01 8.70 5.84
CA LEU A 77 1.11 9.57 6.61
C LEU A 77 1.26 9.38 8.13
N LYS A 78 1.42 8.14 8.59
CA LYS A 78 1.66 7.86 10.01
C LYS A 78 2.95 8.52 10.49
N ASN A 79 4.02 8.41 9.71
CA ASN A 79 5.32 8.96 10.09
C ASN A 79 5.38 10.49 10.01
N GLU A 80 4.67 11.11 9.06
CA GLU A 80 4.49 12.57 9.01
C GLU A 80 3.78 13.10 10.26
N ASN A 81 2.73 12.41 10.71
CA ASN A 81 1.98 12.79 11.92
C ASN A 81 2.81 12.67 13.21
N HIS A 82 3.74 11.71 13.28
CA HIS A 82 4.70 11.62 14.38
C HIS A 82 5.76 12.74 14.32
N GLY A 83 6.18 13.17 13.14
CA GLY A 83 7.06 14.34 12.97
C GLY A 83 6.40 15.64 13.44
N ASN A 84 5.14 15.86 13.07
CA ASN A 84 4.38 17.07 13.39
C ASN A 84 3.97 17.17 14.87
N SER A 85 3.80 16.04 15.57
CA SER A 85 3.53 16.00 17.02
C SER A 85 4.73 16.48 17.86
N SER A 86 5.92 16.59 17.26
CA SER A 86 7.15 17.07 17.92
C SER A 86 7.29 18.60 17.88
N ILE A 87 6.50 19.29 17.04
CA ILE A 87 6.67 20.72 16.74
C ILE A 87 5.64 21.60 17.47
N THR A 88 4.60 21.01 18.07
CA THR A 88 3.59 21.73 18.87
C THR A 88 3.89 21.70 20.38
N ARG A 89 5.04 22.24 20.77
CA ARG A 89 5.24 22.78 22.13
C ARG A 89 5.71 24.23 22.01
N ASN A 90 4.75 25.14 21.91
CA ASN A 90 4.88 26.55 22.26
C ASN A 90 3.76 26.90 23.24
#